data_AF-A0A520ZNJ4-F1
#
_entry.id   AF-A0A520ZNJ4-F1
#
_cell.length_a   1.000
_cell.length_b   1.000
_cell.length_c   1.000
_cell.angle_alpha   90.00
_cell.angle_beta   90.00
_cell.angle_gamma   90.00
#
_symmetry.space_group_name_H-M   'P 1'
#
loop_
_entity.id
_entity.type
_entity.pdbx_description
1 polymer ?
#
loop_
_entity_poly.entity_id
_entity_poly.type
_entity_poly.pdbx_seq_one_letter_code
_entity_poly.pdbx_strand_id
1 'polypeptide(L)' 'MADTGKTATLTIDGKELQLPVLEPTVGPKVIDIRKLYAQGDVFTYDPGFASPASCDSTITFI' A
#
# COMPACT_ATOMS: atom_id res chain seq x y z
N MET A 1 -7.93 4.82 7.99
CA MET A 1 -6.48 4.59 7.93
C MET A 1 -5.78 5.94 8.05
N ALA A 2 -4.77 6.03 8.93
CA ALA A 2 -4.02 7.27 9.14
C ALA A 2 -2.69 7.23 8.39
N ASP A 3 -2.32 8.35 7.77
CA ASP A 3 -0.96 8.59 7.30
C ASP A 3 -0.08 8.89 8.51
N THR A 4 0.96 8.08 8.70
CA THR A 4 1.87 8.18 9.85
C THR A 4 3.20 8.87 9.51
N GLY A 5 3.35 9.36 8.28
CA GLY A 5 4.61 9.89 7.76
C GLY A 5 5.70 8.83 7.57
N LYS A 6 5.39 7.56 7.84
CA LYS A 6 6.27 6.42 7.58
C LYS A 6 6.18 6.02 6.12
N THR A 7 7.31 5.64 5.55
CA THR A 7 7.39 5.18 4.16
C THR A 7 8.05 3.80 4.09
N ALA A 8 7.71 3.06 3.05
CA ALA A 8 8.41 1.86 2.61
C ALA A 8 9.23 2.21 1.37
N THR A 9 10.43 1.65 1.26
CA THR A 9 11.25 1.76 0.05
C THR A 9 10.97 0.56 -0.84
N LEU A 10 10.58 0.83 -2.09
CA LEU A 10 10.48 -0.18 -3.14
C LEU A 10 11.55 0.09 -4.19
N THR A 11 12.45 -0.87 -4.39
CA THR A 11 13.52 -0.77 -5.39
C THR A 11 13.16 -1.63 -6.60
N ILE A 12 13.07 -1.03 -7.78
CA ILE A 12 12.77 -1.70 -9.06
C ILE A 12 13.77 -1.18 -10.10
N ASP A 13 14.50 -2.08 -10.75
CA ASP A 13 15.47 -1.74 -11.81
C ASP A 13 16.44 -0.60 -11.44
N GLY A 14 16.86 -0.56 -10.17
CA GLY A 14 17.77 0.47 -9.65
C GLY A 14 17.10 1.81 -9.30
N LYS A 15 15.79 1.95 -9.49
CA LYS A 15 14.99 3.08 -9.03
C LYS A 15 14.42 2.81 -7.65
N GLU A 16 14.61 3.75 -6.72
CA GLU A 16 13.99 3.71 -5.40
C GLU A 16 12.72 4.56 -5.39
N LEU A 17 11.63 3.97 -4.89
CA LEU A 17 10.34 4.62 -4.69
C LEU A 17 10.03 4.65 -3.20
N GLN A 18 9.59 5.80 -2.72
CA GLN A 18 9.09 5.97 -1.35
C GLN A 18 7.57 5.90 -1.37
N LEU A 19 7.02 4.82 -0.81
CA LEU A 19 5.58 4.57 -0.76
C LEU A 19 5.07 4.79 0.67
N PRO A 20 4.00 5.57 0.89
CA PRO A 20 3.46 5.78 2.22
C PRO A 20 2.99 4.47 2.87
N VAL A 21 3.22 4.34 4.19
CA VAL A 21 2.66 3.26 5.00
C VAL A 21 1.51 3.82 5.82
N LEU A 22 0.31 3.28 5.56
CA LEU A 22 -0.89 3.66 6.28
C LEU A 22 -1.13 2.70 7.44
N GLU A 23 -1.54 3.27 8.57
CA GLU A 23 -1.77 2.52 9.81
C GLU A 23 -3.28 2.49 10.09
N PRO A 24 -3.92 1.30 10.12
CA PRO A 24 -5.30 1.19 10.55
C PRO A 24 -5.40 1.26 12.07
N THR A 25 -6.62 1.46 12.59
CA THR A 25 -6.88 1.42 14.03
C THR A 25 -6.68 0.02 14.61
N VAL A 26 -6.97 -1.02 13.81
CA VAL A 26 -6.78 -2.44 14.12
C VAL A 26 -6.43 -3.19 12.83
N GLY A 27 -5.61 -4.25 12.93
CA GLY A 27 -5.16 -5.04 11.79
C GLY A 27 -3.78 -4.66 11.23
N PRO A 28 -3.37 -5.26 10.10
CA PRO A 28 -2.04 -5.05 9.53
C PRO A 28 -1.89 -3.70 8.82
N LYS A 29 -0.65 -3.19 8.79
CA LYS A 29 -0.30 -1.97 8.04
C LYS A 29 -0.40 -2.22 6.54
N VAL A 30 -0.70 -1.16 5.79
CA VAL A 30 -0.82 -1.24 4.33
C VAL A 30 0.13 -0.25 3.65
N ILE A 31 0.63 -0.64 2.48
CA ILE A 31 1.46 0.23 1.64
C ILE A 31 0.56 0.88 0.60
N ASP A 32 0.56 2.21 0.54
CA ASP A 32 -0.21 2.95 -0.44
C ASP A 32 0.48 2.92 -1.81
N ILE A 33 -0.06 2.10 -2.71
CA ILE A 33 0.41 1.93 -4.08
C ILE A 33 -0.36 2.78 -5.11
N ARG A 34 -1.21 3.73 -4.69
CA ARG A 34 -2.03 4.55 -5.62
C ARG A 34 -1.20 5.30 -6.67
N LYS A 35 0.05 5.64 -6.34
CA LYS A 35 0.98 6.33 -7.24
C LYS A 35 2.03 5.40 -7.87
N LEU A 36 1.96 4.09 -7.63
CA LEU A 36 2.97 3.13 -8.05
C LEU A 36 3.18 3.14 -9.56
N TYR A 37 2.11 3.10 -10.35
CA TYR A 37 2.23 3.13 -11.81
C TYR A 37 2.85 4.44 -12.30
N ALA A 38 2.37 5.58 -11.81
CA ALA A 38 2.87 6.90 -12.22
C ALA A 38 4.36 7.13 -11.86
N GLN A 39 4.85 6.51 -10.79
CA GLN A 39 6.24 6.67 -10.34
C GLN A 39 7.15 5.54 -10.76
N GLY A 40 6.64 4.32 -10.90
CA GLY A 40 7.43 3.10 -11.07
C GLY A 40 7.19 2.37 -12.38
N ASP A 41 6.19 2.75 -13.17
CA ASP A 41 5.81 2.10 -14.43
C ASP A 41 5.54 0.59 -14.30
N VAL A 42 5.03 0.19 -13.13
CA VAL A 42 4.70 -1.21 -12.81
C VAL A 42 3.31 -1.33 -12.19
N PHE A 43 2.74 -2.53 -12.29
CA PHE A 43 1.53 -2.94 -11.59
C PHE A 43 1.84 -4.05 -10.58
N THR A 44 1.02 -4.15 -9.54
CA THR A 44 0.99 -5.35 -8.71
C THR A 44 0.20 -6.44 -9.42
N TYR A 45 0.63 -7.69 -9.27
CA TYR A 45 -0.07 -8.86 -9.79
C TYR A 45 -0.43 -9.77 -8.63
N ASP A 46 -1.70 -9.75 -8.23
CA ASP A 46 -2.25 -10.59 -7.16
C ASP A 46 -3.58 -11.21 -7.61
N PRO A 47 -3.54 -12.33 -8.34
CA PRO A 47 -4.75 -13.00 -8.79
C PRO A 47 -5.55 -13.51 -7.58
N GLY A 48 -6.77 -13.02 -7.42
CA GLY A 48 -7.65 -13.38 -6.31
C GLY A 48 -7.75 -12.32 -5.21
N PHE A 49 -7.02 -11.20 -5.32
CA PHE A 49 -7.10 -10.07 -4.37
C PHE A 49 -6.91 -10.49 -2.90
N ALA A 50 -5.99 -11.42 -2.63
CA ALA A 50 -5.75 -11.92 -1.28
C ALA A 50 -5.01 -10.90 -0.38
N SER A 51 -4.20 -10.03 -0.98
CA SER A 51 -3.36 -9.06 -0.29
C SER A 51 -3.76 -7.56 -0.40
N PRO A 52 -4.47 -7.07 -1.43
CA PRO A 52 -4.81 -5.66 -1.51
C PRO A 52 -5.92 -5.28 -0.53
N ALA A 53 -5.65 -4.26 0.28
CA ALA A 53 -6.69 -3.53 1.02
C ALA A 53 -7.42 -2.57 0.08
N SER A 54 -8.55 -3.01 -0.48
CA SER A 54 -9.29 -2.30 -1.54
C SER A 54 -10.08 -1.09 -1.03
N CYS A 55 -10.40 -1.02 0.26
CA CYS A 55 -11.16 0.08 0.85
C CYS A 55 -10.74 0.37 2.30
N ASP A 56 -11.17 1.53 2.79
CA ASP A 56 -11.16 1.91 4.20
C ASP A 56 -12.56 1.67 4.77
N SER A 57 -12.67 0.94 5.87
CA SER A 57 -13.96 0.64 6.50
C SER A 57 -13.87 0.77 8.02
N THR A 58 -14.93 1.33 8.60
CA THR A 58 -15.13 1.44 10.06
C THR A 58 -16.34 0.63 10.54
N ILE A 59 -16.93 -0.20 9.67
CA ILE A 59 -18.18 -0.92 9.94
C ILE A 59 -17.92 -2.27 10.61
N THR A 60 -16.93 -3.04 10.13
CA THR A 60 -16.66 -4.40 10.61
C THR A 60 -15.17 -4.71 10.49
N PHE A 61 -14.65 -5.39 11.51
CA PHE A 61 -13.31 -5.99 11.53
C PHE A 61 -13.46 -7.49 11.82
N ILE A 62 -12.67 -8.32 11.13
CA ILE A 62 -12.63 -9.78 11.27
C ILE A 62 -11.23 -10.18 11.70
#